data_AF-A0AA96E261-F1
#
_entry.id   AF-A0AA96E261-F1
#
_cell.length_a   1.000
_cell.length_b   1.000
_cell.length_c   1.000
_cell.angle_alpha   90.00
_cell.angle_beta   90.00
_cell.angle_gamma   90.00
#
_symmetry.space_group_name_H-M   'P 1'
#
loop_
_entity.id
_entity.type
_entity.pdbx_description
1 polymer ?
#
loop_
_entity_poly.entity_id
_entity_poly.type
_entity_poly.pdbx_seq_one_letter_code
_entity_poly.pdbx_strand_id
1 'polypeptide(L)'
;MYSSIATVCLSGSLEEKVDAIAEAGFEGLELFENDLTAFTGSPREAGELIRSRGLRLVTLQPFRDFEGLEGRARQQAFDRAEHKFDLMQELGTDLLMACSTTRADSLPGLSRAADDYRELGERAARRQLRVAFEALAWGRHIHDYRDSWEVVRRAAHPNVGLVLDTFHIFSRQTELGTIGRIPGDNIFLVQTADAPRLSMDHLSWSRHYRCFPGQGELQMDAFMEMLQETRYDGPLSHEIFNDVFRMGHSDQTARDGLRSYHLLRSMQNGSGIPAPQPVESVAFLEIAVEPGDLDPLRDELTAMGLACVGRHHTLNAERWAAGDVNLVLNTESNFTGRVPGRDATAITAIGLKVDNAYEAFKRADKLGYDIVEPEDVGSSHRMSALRNVDGSLSYIIDDSQLSRTWDREFTVDVKPIPQSALVDIDHISVALSYHDYLSLMLQYRAIFALEITPSFDVTDPRGLIQSQVLQNHNGRFRLALNASASPDTASNRFVRQYGGSGVHHVALRTRSIRETGTALSQANAPTLPIPGNYYRDLSARFDLSAQTLQWMQDHDVLFDQDSGGDFHQLYTRPAHKAFFFELVQREGYQGLGAPNAFIRVTAQQRLEAEIDAIAPRTPSDDTKETPA
;
A
#
# COMPACT_ATOMS: atom_id res chain seq x y z
N MET A 1 4.96 18.70 -17.66
CA MET A 1 5.28 18.60 -16.22
C MET A 1 6.37 17.56 -16.08
N TYR A 2 7.27 17.75 -15.12
CA TYR A 2 8.34 16.81 -14.81
C TYR A 2 8.22 16.29 -13.38
N SER A 3 8.82 15.15 -13.09
CA SER A 3 8.73 14.49 -11.79
C SER A 3 9.60 15.19 -10.74
N SER A 4 9.06 15.38 -9.54
CA SER A 4 9.85 15.79 -8.39
C SER A 4 9.38 15.16 -7.08
N ILE A 5 10.23 15.22 -6.05
CA ILE A 5 9.92 14.75 -4.71
C ILE A 5 10.71 15.57 -3.70
N ALA A 6 10.07 15.93 -2.58
CA ALA A 6 10.75 16.60 -1.49
C ALA A 6 11.61 15.62 -0.68
N THR A 7 12.80 16.04 -0.26
CA THR A 7 13.70 15.20 0.57
C THR A 7 13.07 14.79 1.90
N VAL A 8 12.04 15.51 2.37
CA VAL A 8 11.27 15.16 3.57
C VAL A 8 10.45 13.87 3.43
N CYS A 9 10.19 13.41 2.20
CA CYS A 9 9.46 12.17 1.95
C CYS A 9 10.29 10.92 2.27
N LEU A 10 11.62 11.06 2.38
CA LEU A 10 12.54 9.93 2.52
C LEU A 10 13.26 9.98 3.88
N SER A 11 13.66 8.81 4.36
CA SER A 11 14.56 8.65 5.52
C SER A 11 16.04 8.77 5.11
N GLY A 12 16.96 8.76 6.07
CA GLY A 12 18.41 8.78 5.81
C GLY A 12 19.06 10.16 5.75
N SER A 13 20.34 10.21 5.40
CA SER A 13 21.11 11.43 5.19
C SER A 13 20.75 12.13 3.87
N LEU A 14 21.17 13.38 3.67
CA LEU A 14 20.91 14.08 2.40
C LEU A 14 21.51 13.33 1.20
N GLU A 15 22.70 12.76 1.35
CA GLU A 15 23.37 11.96 0.34
C GLU A 15 22.56 10.71 -0.04
N GLU A 16 22.14 9.92 0.95
CA GLU A 16 21.34 8.71 0.73
C GLU A 16 20.01 9.03 0.02
N LYS A 17 19.37 10.14 0.41
CA LYS A 17 18.13 10.61 -0.21
C LYS A 17 18.35 11.02 -1.67
N VAL A 18 19.40 11.81 -1.94
CA VAL A 18 19.71 12.27 -3.29
C VAL A 18 20.03 11.09 -4.22
N ASP A 19 20.80 10.13 -3.73
CA ASP A 19 21.13 8.91 -4.49
C ASP A 19 19.86 8.09 -4.77
N ALA A 20 19.01 7.83 -3.76
CA ALA A 20 17.76 7.11 -3.95
C ALA A 20 16.78 7.80 -4.93
N ILE A 21 16.67 9.13 -4.86
CA ILE A 21 15.82 9.91 -5.78
C ILE A 21 16.33 9.81 -7.23
N ALA A 22 17.65 9.92 -7.42
CA ALA A 22 18.28 9.82 -8.73
C ALA A 22 18.16 8.41 -9.32
N GLU A 23 18.44 7.38 -8.52
CA GLU A 23 18.33 5.98 -8.92
C GLU A 23 16.90 5.58 -9.26
N ALA A 24 15.91 6.11 -8.54
CA ALA A 24 14.51 5.90 -8.88
C ALA A 24 14.15 6.52 -10.25
N GLY A 25 14.82 7.59 -10.68
CA GLY A 25 14.62 8.23 -11.98
C GLY A 25 13.82 9.55 -11.94
N PHE A 26 13.77 10.23 -10.80
CA PHE A 26 13.17 11.57 -10.74
C PHE A 26 13.97 12.61 -11.54
N GLU A 27 13.30 13.63 -12.06
CA GLU A 27 13.97 14.74 -12.77
C GLU A 27 14.44 15.86 -11.83
N GLY A 28 13.85 15.96 -10.63
CA GLY A 28 14.25 16.96 -9.65
C GLY A 28 13.81 16.63 -8.24
N LEU A 29 14.29 17.42 -7.28
CA LEU A 29 13.88 17.33 -5.88
C LEU A 29 13.63 18.70 -5.27
N GLU A 30 12.84 18.71 -4.21
CA GLU A 30 12.73 19.86 -3.31
C GLU A 30 13.62 19.65 -2.10
N LEU A 31 14.46 20.63 -1.77
CA LEU A 31 15.33 20.52 -0.61
C LEU A 31 14.61 21.03 0.63
N PHE A 32 14.32 20.12 1.55
CA PHE A 32 13.82 20.46 2.86
C PHE A 32 14.95 21.03 3.74
N GLU A 33 14.75 22.22 4.30
CA GLU A 33 15.82 22.98 4.95
C GLU A 33 16.48 22.25 6.14
N ASN A 34 15.74 21.39 6.84
CA ASN A 34 16.34 20.59 7.93
C ASN A 34 17.39 19.60 7.41
N ASP A 35 17.20 19.03 6.21
CA ASP A 35 18.20 18.12 5.63
C ASP A 35 19.48 18.89 5.27
N LEU A 36 19.33 20.13 4.79
CA LEU A 36 20.48 21.02 4.56
C LEU A 36 21.17 21.44 5.85
N THR A 37 20.40 21.71 6.91
CA THR A 37 20.94 22.10 8.22
C THR A 37 21.70 20.95 8.88
N ALA A 38 21.28 19.70 8.63
CA ALA A 38 21.94 18.49 9.11
C ALA A 38 23.10 18.04 8.21
N PHE A 39 23.19 18.55 6.97
CA PHE A 39 24.27 18.25 6.04
C PHE A 39 25.60 18.83 6.54
N THR A 40 26.66 18.03 6.46
CA THR A 40 27.97 18.40 7.03
C THR A 40 28.77 19.34 6.12
N GLY A 41 28.45 19.39 4.83
CA GLY A 41 29.05 20.31 3.88
C GLY A 41 28.34 21.67 3.82
N SER A 42 28.88 22.54 2.99
CA SER A 42 28.31 23.85 2.68
C SER A 42 27.07 23.75 1.78
N PRO A 43 26.23 24.81 1.72
CA PRO A 43 25.10 24.85 0.79
C PRO A 43 25.51 24.71 -0.67
N ARG A 44 26.66 25.26 -1.05
CA ARG A 44 27.22 25.08 -2.40
C ARG A 44 27.49 23.60 -2.71
N GLU A 45 28.12 22.89 -1.77
CA GLU A 45 28.41 21.45 -1.92
C GLU A 45 27.11 20.63 -1.97
N ALA A 46 26.09 20.99 -1.20
CA ALA A 46 24.77 20.35 -1.28
C ALA A 46 24.14 20.54 -2.68
N GLY A 47 24.18 21.76 -3.22
CA GLY A 47 23.72 22.05 -4.58
C GLY A 47 24.52 21.31 -5.67
N GLU A 48 25.84 21.17 -5.48
CA GLU A 48 26.72 20.39 -6.36
C GLU A 48 26.42 18.89 -6.30
N LEU A 49 26.20 18.34 -5.11
CA LEU A 49 25.80 16.94 -4.91
C LEU A 49 24.54 16.62 -5.71
N ILE A 50 23.47 17.41 -5.54
CA ILE A 50 22.19 17.22 -6.23
C ILE A 50 22.39 17.25 -7.75
N ARG A 51 23.06 18.28 -8.27
CA ARG A 51 23.31 18.41 -9.72
C ARG A 51 24.24 17.33 -10.27
N SER A 52 25.19 16.83 -9.48
CA SER A 52 26.11 15.76 -9.90
C SER A 52 25.38 14.43 -10.17
N ARG A 53 24.19 14.25 -9.60
CA ARG A 53 23.30 13.11 -9.86
C ARG A 53 22.28 13.36 -10.97
N GLY A 54 22.41 14.49 -11.69
CA GLY A 54 21.50 14.85 -12.78
C GLY A 54 20.15 15.41 -12.34
N LEU A 55 19.97 15.66 -11.04
CA LEU A 55 18.72 16.19 -10.49
C LEU A 55 18.66 17.73 -10.56
N ARG A 56 17.47 18.26 -10.83
CA ARG A 56 17.16 19.69 -10.65
C ARG A 56 16.82 19.96 -9.19
N LEU A 57 17.43 20.99 -8.58
CA LEU A 57 16.97 21.50 -7.29
C LEU A 57 15.79 22.47 -7.52
N VAL A 58 14.57 21.94 -7.37
CA VAL A 58 13.31 22.61 -7.75
C VAL A 58 12.99 23.79 -6.85
N THR A 59 13.15 23.64 -5.54
CA THR A 59 12.86 24.69 -4.56
C THR A 59 13.63 24.46 -3.27
N LEU A 60 13.90 25.54 -2.54
CA LEU A 60 14.23 25.50 -1.12
C LEU A 60 12.95 25.69 -0.31
N GLN A 61 12.71 24.81 0.67
CA GLN A 61 11.49 24.87 1.48
C GLN A 61 11.70 24.35 2.91
N PRO A 62 10.87 24.74 3.88
CA PRO A 62 9.82 25.76 3.82
C PRO A 62 10.28 27.10 4.41
N PHE A 63 9.87 28.22 3.82
CA PHE A 63 9.98 29.54 4.44
C PHE A 63 8.70 29.87 5.21
N ARG A 64 8.78 29.89 6.54
CA ARG A 64 7.61 30.06 7.42
C ARG A 64 7.45 31.49 7.91
N ASP A 65 6.19 31.83 8.19
CA ASP A 65 5.79 32.97 9.01
C ASP A 65 6.30 34.33 8.52
N PHE A 66 5.81 34.73 7.35
CA PHE A 66 6.27 35.93 6.66
C PHE A 66 5.22 37.05 6.66
N GLU A 67 4.02 36.76 6.16
CA GLU A 67 3.01 37.78 5.84
C GLU A 67 2.24 38.29 7.07
N GLY A 68 1.74 39.52 6.99
CA GLY A 68 0.83 40.07 7.99
C GLY A 68 1.51 40.56 9.27
N LEU A 69 2.84 40.70 9.29
CA LEU A 69 3.59 41.20 10.45
C LEU A 69 3.75 42.72 10.40
N GLU A 70 3.98 43.35 11.57
CA GLU A 70 4.25 44.79 11.68
C GLU A 70 5.55 45.08 12.47
N GLY A 71 6.05 46.31 12.32
CA GLY A 71 7.20 46.82 13.07
C GLY A 71 8.45 45.94 12.96
N ARG A 72 9.05 45.61 14.12
CA ARG A 72 10.29 44.82 14.19
C ARG A 72 10.12 43.39 13.67
N ALA A 73 8.95 42.77 13.89
CA ALA A 73 8.70 41.41 13.43
C ALA A 73 8.69 41.33 11.90
N ARG A 74 8.07 42.32 11.24
CA ARG A 74 8.11 42.45 9.78
C ARG A 74 9.53 42.62 9.27
N GLN A 75 10.32 43.54 9.86
CA GLN A 75 11.71 43.74 9.47
C GLN A 75 12.52 42.45 9.56
N GLN A 76 12.40 41.71 10.66
CA GLN A 76 13.08 40.43 10.86
C GLN A 76 12.65 39.36 9.87
N ALA A 77 11.38 39.35 9.44
CA ALA A 77 10.90 38.43 8.41
C ALA A 77 11.54 38.72 7.04
N PHE A 78 11.65 40.00 6.65
CA PHE A 78 12.35 40.39 5.43
C PHE A 78 13.86 40.14 5.52
N ASP A 79 14.50 40.43 6.65
CA ASP A 79 15.92 40.11 6.85
C ASP A 79 16.13 38.59 6.69
N ARG A 80 15.26 37.76 7.28
CA ARG A 80 15.32 36.30 7.12
C ARG A 80 15.16 35.88 5.65
N ALA A 81 14.28 36.54 4.89
CA ALA A 81 14.12 36.27 3.47
C ALA A 81 15.39 36.57 2.67
N GLU A 82 16.09 37.68 2.95
CA GLU A 82 17.38 37.98 2.29
C GLU A 82 18.44 36.91 2.57
N HIS A 83 18.52 36.39 3.80
CA HIS A 83 19.41 35.28 4.13
C HIS A 83 19.02 33.99 3.39
N LYS A 84 17.72 33.75 3.17
CA LYS A 84 17.27 32.63 2.32
C LYS A 84 17.67 32.83 0.88
N PHE A 85 17.61 34.05 0.35
CA PHE A 85 18.06 34.35 -0.99
C PHE A 85 19.58 34.15 -1.16
N ASP A 86 20.38 34.48 -0.15
CA ASP A 86 21.82 34.15 -0.13
C ASP A 86 22.02 32.63 -0.24
N LEU A 87 21.32 31.88 0.61
CA LEU A 87 21.37 30.42 0.65
C LEU A 87 20.96 29.77 -0.69
N MET A 88 19.89 30.26 -1.31
CA MET A 88 19.41 29.78 -2.60
C MET A 88 20.42 30.00 -3.72
N GLN A 89 21.11 31.15 -3.73
CA GLN A 89 22.16 31.42 -4.71
C GLN A 89 23.38 30.53 -4.54
N GLU A 90 23.73 30.17 -3.30
CA GLU A 90 24.78 29.18 -3.04
C GLU A 90 24.37 27.78 -3.50
N LEU A 91 23.15 27.37 -3.18
CA LEU A 91 22.56 26.08 -3.60
C LEU A 91 22.40 25.99 -5.13
N GLY A 92 22.17 27.11 -5.80
CA GLY A 92 21.85 27.17 -7.23
C GLY A 92 20.39 26.84 -7.55
N THR A 93 19.46 27.24 -6.68
CA THR A 93 18.00 27.18 -6.94
C THR A 93 17.41 28.58 -7.06
N ASP A 94 16.31 28.71 -7.80
CA ASP A 94 15.68 30.00 -8.07
C ASP A 94 14.32 30.18 -7.38
N LEU A 95 13.80 29.15 -6.70
CA LEU A 95 12.47 29.18 -6.09
C LEU A 95 12.52 28.99 -4.57
N LEU A 96 11.89 29.92 -3.85
CA LEU A 96 11.61 29.80 -2.42
C LEU A 96 10.14 29.48 -2.22
N MET A 97 9.84 28.38 -1.54
CA MET A 97 8.47 28.06 -1.15
C MET A 97 8.17 28.68 0.22
N ALA A 98 7.19 29.58 0.27
CA ALA A 98 6.74 30.23 1.50
C ALA A 98 5.34 29.75 1.88
N CYS A 99 5.15 29.32 3.12
CA CYS A 99 3.86 28.84 3.60
C CYS A 99 3.19 29.84 4.54
N SER A 100 1.86 29.88 4.48
CA SER A 100 1.02 30.82 5.23
C SER A 100 1.36 30.82 6.72
N THR A 101 1.39 32.01 7.32
CA THR A 101 1.78 32.18 8.70
C THR A 101 0.84 31.46 9.67
N THR A 102 1.44 30.94 10.73
CA THR A 102 0.74 30.37 11.89
C THR A 102 0.88 31.25 13.14
N ARG A 103 1.58 32.39 13.02
CA ARG A 103 1.87 33.28 14.15
C ARG A 103 0.63 33.95 14.70
N ALA A 104 0.54 33.97 16.04
CA ALA A 104 -0.55 34.61 16.75
C ALA A 104 -0.57 36.15 16.61
N ASP A 105 0.59 36.79 16.39
CA ASP A 105 0.74 38.24 16.24
C ASP A 105 0.64 38.73 14.80
N SER A 106 0.37 37.83 13.84
CA SER A 106 0.07 38.22 12.45
C SER A 106 -1.31 38.86 12.35
N LEU A 107 -1.44 39.89 11.52
CA LEU A 107 -2.68 40.58 11.21
C LEU A 107 -3.38 39.99 9.97
N PRO A 108 -4.72 39.91 9.97
CA PRO A 108 -5.47 39.45 8.81
C PRO A 108 -5.46 40.47 7.67
N GLY A 109 -5.80 40.00 6.47
CA GLY A 109 -6.16 40.84 5.32
C GLY A 109 -5.39 40.49 4.05
N LEU A 110 -6.12 40.07 3.01
CA LEU A 110 -5.52 39.65 1.73
C LEU A 110 -4.72 40.76 1.05
N SER A 111 -5.16 42.02 1.12
CA SER A 111 -4.39 43.14 0.55
C SER A 111 -3.07 43.38 1.27
N ARG A 112 -3.03 43.19 2.60
CA ARG A 112 -1.79 43.30 3.38
C ARG A 112 -0.82 42.21 3.00
N ALA A 113 -1.28 40.96 2.95
CA ALA A 113 -0.46 39.85 2.50
C ALA A 113 0.04 40.07 1.05
N ALA A 114 -0.81 40.58 0.16
CA ALA A 114 -0.42 40.92 -1.21
C ALA A 114 0.65 42.01 -1.28
N ASP A 115 0.57 43.04 -0.43
CA ASP A 115 1.59 44.10 -0.33
C ASP A 115 2.93 43.54 0.19
N ASP A 116 2.90 42.66 1.19
CA ASP A 116 4.09 41.98 1.71
C ASP A 116 4.73 41.07 0.63
N TYR A 117 3.93 40.27 -0.07
CA TYR A 117 4.42 39.39 -1.14
C TYR A 117 4.91 40.18 -2.36
N ARG A 118 4.29 41.32 -2.70
CA ARG A 118 4.78 42.22 -3.76
C ARG A 118 6.16 42.77 -3.43
N GLU A 119 6.38 43.27 -2.20
CA GLU A 119 7.71 43.72 -1.77
C GLU A 119 8.74 42.57 -1.76
N LEU A 120 8.33 41.38 -1.31
CA LEU A 120 9.18 40.19 -1.36
C LEU A 120 9.55 39.81 -2.80
N GLY A 121 8.59 39.88 -3.71
CA GLY A 121 8.77 39.66 -5.15
C GLY A 121 9.77 40.64 -5.77
N GLU A 122 9.70 41.93 -5.42
CA GLU A 122 10.65 42.93 -5.89
C GLU A 122 12.08 42.63 -5.43
N ARG A 123 12.26 42.17 -4.18
CA ARG A 123 13.57 41.77 -3.64
C ARG A 123 14.10 40.51 -4.32
N ALA A 124 13.24 39.50 -4.50
CA ALA A 124 13.59 38.27 -5.21
C ALA A 124 14.00 38.57 -6.67
N ALA A 125 13.27 39.45 -7.36
CA ALA A 125 13.54 39.82 -8.75
C ALA A 125 14.91 40.47 -8.96
N ARG A 126 15.35 41.34 -8.03
CA ARG A 126 16.70 41.95 -8.06
C ARG A 126 17.82 40.91 -8.04
N ARG A 127 17.51 39.69 -7.56
CA ARG A 127 18.43 38.57 -7.41
C ARG A 127 18.16 37.43 -8.40
N GLN A 128 17.24 37.62 -9.35
CA GLN A 128 16.76 36.61 -10.30
C GLN A 128 16.14 35.38 -9.61
N LEU A 129 15.49 35.59 -8.47
CA LEU A 129 14.81 34.56 -7.69
C LEU A 129 13.29 34.74 -7.79
N ARG A 130 12.56 33.72 -7.39
CA ARG A 130 11.09 33.62 -7.37
C ARG A 130 10.64 33.14 -6.00
N VAL A 131 9.42 33.51 -5.62
CA VAL A 131 8.76 33.04 -4.40
C VAL A 131 7.41 32.47 -4.76
N ALA A 132 7.08 31.30 -4.20
CA ALA A 132 5.77 30.70 -4.34
C ALA A 132 5.06 30.65 -2.99
N PHE A 133 3.77 31.02 -2.98
CA PHE A 133 2.96 31.09 -1.77
C PHE A 133 2.04 29.87 -1.64
N GLU A 134 2.18 29.14 -0.54
CA GLU A 134 1.37 27.99 -0.15
C GLU A 134 0.41 28.34 1.00
N ALA A 135 -0.85 27.90 0.89
CA ALA A 135 -1.82 27.96 1.98
C ALA A 135 -1.80 26.66 2.80
N LEU A 136 -1.33 26.71 4.05
CA LEU A 136 -1.40 25.59 4.97
C LEU A 136 -2.85 25.40 5.44
N ALA A 137 -3.32 24.16 5.56
CA ALA A 137 -4.68 23.86 6.07
C ALA A 137 -4.94 24.41 7.50
N TRP A 138 -3.89 24.74 8.25
CA TRP A 138 -3.94 25.33 9.59
C TRP A 138 -3.35 26.75 9.64
N GLY A 139 -3.20 27.41 8.48
CA GLY A 139 -2.75 28.80 8.40
C GLY A 139 -3.67 29.73 9.21
N ARG A 140 -3.07 30.71 9.90
CA ARG A 140 -3.77 31.56 10.87
C ARG A 140 -4.91 32.35 10.24
N HIS A 141 -4.67 32.88 9.04
CA HIS A 141 -5.60 33.72 8.29
C HIS A 141 -5.89 33.17 6.90
N ILE A 142 -4.89 32.55 6.25
CA ILE A 142 -4.98 32.00 4.90
C ILE A 142 -4.75 30.50 5.01
N HIS A 143 -5.80 29.71 4.75
CA HIS A 143 -5.76 28.24 4.79
C HIS A 143 -6.55 27.60 3.64
N ASP A 144 -6.80 28.39 2.61
CA ASP A 144 -7.54 28.06 1.41
C ASP A 144 -6.72 28.54 0.21
N TYR A 145 -6.49 27.66 -0.77
CA TYR A 145 -5.69 28.00 -1.94
C TYR A 145 -6.28 29.16 -2.76
N ARG A 146 -7.60 29.39 -2.65
CA ARG A 146 -8.29 30.51 -3.32
C ARG A 146 -7.86 31.85 -2.75
N ASP A 147 -7.61 31.91 -1.44
CA ASP A 147 -7.12 33.10 -0.77
C ASP A 147 -5.64 33.34 -1.07
N SER A 148 -4.80 32.30 -1.09
CA SER A 148 -3.40 32.45 -1.52
C SER A 148 -3.30 32.84 -3.00
N TRP A 149 -4.16 32.29 -3.87
CA TRP A 149 -4.27 32.76 -5.25
C TRP A 149 -4.66 34.24 -5.33
N GLU A 150 -5.64 34.68 -4.54
CA GLU A 150 -6.05 36.08 -4.53
C GLU A 150 -4.93 37.00 -4.02
N VAL A 151 -4.09 36.55 -3.08
CA VAL A 151 -2.87 37.26 -2.65
C VAL A 151 -1.88 37.38 -3.81
N VAL A 152 -1.56 36.28 -4.50
CA VAL A 152 -0.65 36.27 -5.67
C VAL A 152 -1.17 37.19 -6.77
N ARG A 153 -2.46 37.08 -7.11
CA ARG A 153 -3.13 37.89 -8.14
C ARG A 153 -3.10 39.39 -7.81
N ARG A 154 -3.29 39.77 -6.53
CA ARG A 154 -3.22 41.17 -6.07
C ARG A 154 -1.79 41.69 -5.96
N ALA A 155 -0.84 40.84 -5.59
CA ALA A 155 0.57 41.20 -5.58
C ALA A 155 1.04 41.57 -7.00
N ALA A 156 0.45 40.94 -8.03
CA ALA A 156 0.59 41.30 -9.43
C ALA A 156 2.06 41.45 -9.86
N HIS A 157 2.90 40.50 -9.40
CA HIS A 157 4.35 40.55 -9.58
C HIS A 157 4.84 39.24 -10.22
N PRO A 158 5.62 39.27 -11.32
CA PRO A 158 6.00 38.08 -12.09
C PRO A 158 6.91 37.09 -11.34
N ASN A 159 7.57 37.53 -10.26
CA ASN A 159 8.38 36.66 -9.38
C ASN A 159 7.63 36.12 -8.16
N VAL A 160 6.30 36.33 -8.09
CA VAL A 160 5.43 35.80 -7.03
C VAL A 160 4.43 34.86 -7.68
N GLY A 161 4.42 33.60 -7.27
CA GLY A 161 3.51 32.58 -7.79
C GLY A 161 2.81 31.80 -6.69
N LEU A 162 1.99 30.85 -7.11
CA LEU A 162 1.19 29.99 -6.26
C LEU A 162 1.84 28.61 -6.10
N VAL A 163 1.73 28.05 -4.90
CA VAL A 163 1.89 26.61 -4.64
C VAL A 163 0.50 26.00 -4.46
N LEU A 164 0.23 24.90 -5.15
CA LEU A 164 -0.93 24.05 -4.88
C LEU A 164 -0.47 22.77 -4.18
N ASP A 165 -0.93 22.54 -2.95
CA ASP A 165 -0.72 21.30 -2.20
C ASP A 165 -2.05 20.53 -2.12
N THR A 166 -2.10 19.31 -2.65
CA THR A 166 -3.35 18.53 -2.70
C THR A 166 -3.87 18.16 -1.31
N PHE A 167 -3.02 17.85 -0.34
CA PHE A 167 -3.44 17.52 1.01
C PHE A 167 -4.10 18.72 1.68
N HIS A 168 -3.52 19.91 1.58
CA HIS A 168 -4.09 21.12 2.16
C HIS A 168 -5.45 21.48 1.57
N ILE A 169 -5.61 21.28 0.27
CA ILE A 169 -6.88 21.50 -0.43
C ILE A 169 -7.95 20.50 0.05
N PHE A 170 -7.62 19.20 0.03
CA PHE A 170 -8.58 18.13 0.31
C PHE A 170 -8.90 17.92 1.79
N SER A 171 -7.94 18.09 2.70
CA SER A 171 -8.17 18.00 4.15
C SER A 171 -9.20 19.02 4.64
N ARG A 172 -9.28 20.17 3.95
CA ARG A 172 -10.28 21.22 4.18
C ARG A 172 -11.57 21.04 3.38
N GLN A 173 -11.66 20.02 2.53
CA GLN A 173 -12.77 19.78 1.60
C GLN A 173 -13.04 21.00 0.71
N THR A 174 -11.97 21.64 0.24
CA THR A 174 -12.07 22.84 -0.58
C THR A 174 -12.44 22.48 -2.02
N GLU A 175 -13.42 23.19 -2.59
CA GLU A 175 -13.84 23.03 -3.99
C GLU A 175 -12.68 23.26 -4.98
N LEU A 176 -12.57 22.40 -6.00
CA LEU A 176 -11.45 22.42 -6.97
C LEU A 176 -11.67 23.36 -8.17
N GLY A 177 -12.91 23.75 -8.47
CA GLY A 177 -13.27 24.40 -9.73
C GLY A 177 -12.56 25.74 -10.01
N THR A 178 -12.02 26.42 -8.99
CA THR A 178 -11.22 27.64 -9.19
C THR A 178 -9.85 27.32 -9.80
N ILE A 179 -9.27 26.15 -9.52
CA ILE A 179 -7.94 25.74 -10.02
C ILE A 179 -7.90 25.86 -11.55
N GLY A 180 -8.88 25.30 -12.26
CA GLY A 180 -8.91 25.32 -13.73
C GLY A 180 -9.02 26.72 -14.37
N ARG A 181 -9.19 27.78 -13.57
CA ARG A 181 -9.20 29.18 -14.01
C ARG A 181 -7.93 29.95 -13.68
N ILE A 182 -7.01 29.34 -12.92
CA ILE A 182 -5.71 29.93 -12.59
C ILE A 182 -4.80 29.77 -13.81
N PRO A 183 -4.21 30.86 -14.34
CA PRO A 183 -3.22 30.74 -15.40
C PRO A 183 -2.03 29.89 -14.95
N GLY A 184 -1.67 28.85 -15.73
CA GLY A 184 -0.63 27.90 -15.35
C GLY A 184 0.76 28.53 -15.13
N ASP A 185 1.05 29.69 -15.73
CA ASP A 185 2.28 30.46 -15.52
C ASP A 185 2.34 31.15 -14.14
N ASN A 186 1.22 31.26 -13.43
CA ASN A 186 1.16 31.75 -12.07
C ASN A 186 1.27 30.63 -11.02
N ILE A 187 1.23 29.36 -11.44
CA ILE A 187 1.48 28.21 -10.57
C ILE A 187 2.96 27.87 -10.70
N PHE A 188 3.72 28.04 -9.62
CA PHE A 188 5.18 27.81 -9.65
C PHE A 188 5.56 26.42 -9.17
N LEU A 189 4.70 25.79 -8.37
CA LEU A 189 4.91 24.46 -7.82
C LEU A 189 3.57 23.78 -7.55
N VAL A 190 3.49 22.48 -7.85
CA VAL A 190 2.40 21.62 -7.42
C VAL A 190 2.99 20.52 -6.56
N GLN A 191 2.55 20.47 -5.31
CA GLN A 191 2.87 19.42 -4.36
C GLN A 191 1.68 18.47 -4.23
N THR A 192 1.97 17.19 -4.31
CA THR A 192 0.99 16.12 -4.27
C THR A 192 1.24 15.25 -3.05
N ALA A 193 0.15 14.98 -2.37
CA ALA A 193 0.06 14.17 -1.18
C ALA A 193 -1.38 13.65 -1.09
N ASP A 194 -1.50 12.34 -1.06
CA ASP A 194 -2.73 11.63 -0.75
C ASP A 194 -2.81 11.39 0.75
N ALA A 195 -3.93 10.90 1.25
CA ALA A 195 -4.09 10.50 2.63
C ALA A 195 -5.33 9.60 2.81
N PRO A 196 -5.37 8.71 3.81
CA PRO A 196 -6.60 8.07 4.25
C PRO A 196 -7.56 9.12 4.82
N ARG A 197 -8.87 8.92 4.71
CA ARG A 197 -9.87 9.86 5.26
C ARG A 197 -10.00 9.70 6.76
N LEU A 198 -9.40 10.60 7.52
CA LEU A 198 -9.40 10.56 8.98
C LEU A 198 -10.15 11.74 9.60
N SER A 199 -10.80 11.50 10.74
CA SER A 199 -11.44 12.55 11.54
C SER A 199 -10.50 12.99 12.66
N MET A 200 -9.56 13.89 12.35
CA MET A 200 -8.59 14.44 13.31
C MET A 200 -8.17 15.87 12.93
N ASP A 201 -7.30 16.52 13.72
CA ASP A 201 -6.80 17.84 13.38
C ASP A 201 -5.87 17.81 12.15
N HIS A 202 -5.93 18.86 11.33
CA HIS A 202 -5.22 18.92 10.04
C HIS A 202 -3.70 18.80 10.17
N LEU A 203 -3.11 19.32 11.26
CA LEU A 203 -1.67 19.32 11.45
C LEU A 203 -1.17 17.91 11.77
N SER A 204 -1.81 17.23 12.72
CA SER A 204 -1.48 15.84 13.05
C SER A 204 -1.77 14.92 11.87
N TRP A 205 -2.89 15.11 11.16
CA TRP A 205 -3.20 14.34 9.96
C TRP A 205 -2.09 14.47 8.92
N SER A 206 -1.67 15.70 8.64
CA SER A 206 -0.62 16.02 7.66
C SER A 206 0.74 15.45 8.01
N ARG A 207 1.09 15.38 9.31
CA ARG A 207 2.44 15.00 9.76
C ARG A 207 2.70 13.51 9.79
N HIS A 208 1.62 12.73 9.89
CA HIS A 208 1.67 11.30 10.21
C HIS A 208 1.11 10.41 9.10
N TYR A 209 0.12 10.89 8.32
CA TYR A 209 -0.66 10.02 7.43
C TYR A 209 -0.72 10.48 5.97
N ARG A 210 0.03 11.50 5.54
CA ARG A 210 0.19 11.76 4.10
C ARG A 210 0.79 10.52 3.44
N CYS A 211 0.39 10.18 2.23
CA CYS A 211 0.96 9.07 1.45
C CYS A 211 1.03 9.45 -0.03
N PHE A 212 1.63 8.59 -0.85
CA PHE A 212 1.68 8.86 -2.29
C PHE A 212 0.28 8.73 -2.91
N PRO A 213 -0.08 9.56 -3.89
CA PRO A 213 -1.24 9.37 -4.74
C PRO A 213 -1.43 7.92 -5.19
N GLY A 214 -2.61 7.37 -4.89
CA GLY A 214 -2.95 5.95 -5.11
C GLY A 214 -2.85 5.08 -3.86
N GLN A 215 -2.25 5.59 -2.78
CA GLN A 215 -2.20 4.94 -1.47
C GLN A 215 -3.28 5.44 -0.50
N GLY A 216 -3.93 6.58 -0.79
CA GLY A 216 -4.96 7.16 0.06
C GLY A 216 -6.34 7.18 -0.58
N GLU A 217 -7.20 8.06 -0.10
CA GLU A 217 -8.62 8.14 -0.43
C GLU A 217 -9.05 9.53 -0.94
N LEU A 218 -8.07 10.40 -1.24
CA LEU A 218 -8.33 11.73 -1.76
C LEU A 218 -8.53 11.70 -3.28
N GLN A 219 -9.24 12.69 -3.82
CA GLN A 219 -9.73 12.71 -5.21
C GLN A 219 -8.66 13.23 -6.19
N MET A 220 -7.55 12.49 -6.30
CA MET A 220 -6.39 12.87 -7.12
C MET A 220 -6.72 13.02 -8.60
N ASP A 221 -7.63 12.20 -9.11
CA ASP A 221 -8.16 12.27 -10.48
C ASP A 221 -8.82 13.61 -10.77
N ALA A 222 -9.73 14.06 -9.89
CA ALA A 222 -10.42 15.34 -10.02
C ALA A 222 -9.44 16.53 -9.93
N PHE A 223 -8.40 16.43 -9.09
CA PHE A 223 -7.35 17.45 -9.04
C PHE A 223 -6.55 17.52 -10.34
N MET A 224 -6.13 16.36 -10.87
CA MET A 224 -5.35 16.31 -12.12
C MET A 224 -6.14 16.80 -13.33
N GLU A 225 -7.46 16.57 -13.36
CA GLU A 225 -8.37 17.13 -14.36
C GLU A 225 -8.37 18.67 -14.30
N MET A 226 -8.57 19.26 -13.12
CA MET A 226 -8.55 20.72 -12.97
C MET A 226 -7.17 21.31 -13.25
N LEU A 227 -6.09 20.62 -12.89
CA LEU A 227 -4.73 21.05 -13.20
C LEU A 227 -4.48 21.06 -14.72
N GLN A 228 -5.02 20.09 -15.47
CA GLN A 228 -4.88 20.05 -16.91
C GLN A 228 -5.47 21.29 -17.60
N GLU A 229 -6.60 21.82 -17.11
CA GLU A 229 -7.23 23.04 -17.63
C GLU A 229 -6.33 24.29 -17.52
N THR A 230 -5.46 24.34 -16.51
CA THR A 230 -4.51 25.46 -16.32
C THR A 230 -3.39 25.50 -17.35
N ARG A 231 -3.15 24.38 -18.06
CA ARG A 231 -1.98 24.13 -18.92
C ARG A 231 -0.63 24.24 -18.19
N TYR A 232 -0.63 24.02 -16.87
CA TYR A 232 0.58 23.93 -16.08
C TYR A 232 1.53 22.85 -16.61
N ASP A 233 2.80 23.21 -16.79
CA ASP A 233 3.85 22.33 -17.32
C ASP A 233 5.07 22.20 -16.40
N GLY A 234 4.99 22.75 -15.18
CA GLY A 234 6.09 22.78 -14.20
C GLY A 234 6.29 21.48 -13.40
N PRO A 235 6.98 21.54 -12.25
CA PRO A 235 7.20 20.38 -11.38
C PRO A 235 5.89 19.84 -10.79
N LEU A 236 5.66 18.55 -10.94
CA LEU A 236 4.64 17.82 -10.19
C LEU A 236 5.38 17.01 -9.13
N SER A 237 5.36 17.52 -7.90
CA SER A 237 6.22 17.06 -6.83
C SER A 237 5.45 16.30 -5.77
N HIS A 238 6.08 15.32 -5.12
CA HIS A 238 5.53 14.69 -3.91
C HIS A 238 6.05 15.38 -2.66
N GLU A 239 5.16 15.76 -1.73
CA GLU A 239 5.54 16.31 -0.42
C GLU A 239 4.79 15.61 0.71
N ILE A 240 5.45 14.63 1.33
CA ILE A 240 4.80 13.68 2.23
C ILE A 240 5.55 13.63 3.57
N PHE A 241 4.80 13.86 4.64
CA PHE A 241 5.24 13.59 6.00
C PHE A 241 4.51 12.33 6.46
N ASN A 242 5.25 11.22 6.55
CA ASN A 242 4.70 9.92 6.91
C ASN A 242 5.68 9.18 7.82
N ASP A 243 5.17 8.64 8.92
CA ASP A 243 6.00 7.92 9.89
C ASP A 243 6.50 6.57 9.33
N VAL A 244 5.73 5.92 8.47
CA VAL A 244 6.13 4.70 7.74
C VAL A 244 7.34 4.97 6.86
N PHE A 245 7.31 6.06 6.10
CA PHE A 245 8.40 6.39 5.17
C PHE A 245 9.69 6.75 5.94
N ARG A 246 9.55 7.34 7.13
CA ARG A 246 10.69 7.60 8.03
C ARG A 246 11.33 6.33 8.59
N MET A 247 10.56 5.26 8.74
CA MET A 247 11.04 3.93 9.16
C MET A 247 11.49 3.06 7.99
N GLY A 248 11.11 3.43 6.76
CA GLY A 248 11.28 2.65 5.55
C GLY A 248 12.63 2.84 4.88
N HIS A 249 12.84 2.08 3.80
CA HIS A 249 14.01 2.21 2.94
C HIS A 249 13.80 3.32 1.90
N SER A 250 14.78 4.22 1.78
CA SER A 250 14.70 5.38 0.90
C SER A 250 14.58 5.00 -0.57
N ASP A 251 15.22 3.91 -0.99
CA ASP A 251 15.19 3.41 -2.37
C ASP A 251 13.78 2.94 -2.79
N GLN A 252 13.12 2.13 -1.97
CA GLN A 252 11.76 1.68 -2.26
C GLN A 252 10.75 2.83 -2.20
N THR A 253 10.90 3.72 -1.20
CA THR A 253 10.05 4.92 -1.07
C THR A 253 10.18 5.82 -2.30
N ALA A 254 11.40 6.01 -2.83
CA ALA A 254 11.63 6.77 -4.05
C ALA A 254 11.00 6.09 -5.28
N ARG A 255 11.17 4.77 -5.44
CA ARG A 255 10.54 4.01 -6.54
C ARG A 255 9.02 4.12 -6.53
N ASP A 256 8.40 4.00 -5.35
CA ASP A 256 6.95 4.14 -5.22
C ASP A 256 6.48 5.57 -5.47
N GLY A 257 7.27 6.57 -5.07
CA GLY A 257 7.02 7.96 -5.44
C GLY A 257 7.01 8.17 -6.95
N LEU A 258 7.97 7.60 -7.68
CA LEU A 258 7.99 7.74 -9.15
C LEU A 258 6.83 6.99 -9.82
N ARG A 259 6.49 5.78 -9.35
CA ARG A 259 5.30 5.03 -9.78
C ARG A 259 4.02 5.83 -9.56
N SER A 260 3.91 6.50 -8.41
CA SER A 260 2.79 7.38 -8.10
C SER A 260 2.75 8.63 -8.99
N TYR A 261 3.91 9.20 -9.34
CA TYR A 261 3.98 10.24 -10.36
C TYR A 261 3.41 9.74 -11.70
N HIS A 262 3.84 8.57 -12.19
CA HIS A 262 3.30 7.99 -13.42
C HIS A 262 1.80 7.70 -13.33
N LEU A 263 1.31 7.29 -12.15
CA LEU A 263 -0.11 7.12 -11.90
C LEU A 263 -0.88 8.45 -12.05
N LEU A 264 -0.41 9.54 -11.44
CA LEU A 264 -1.01 10.87 -11.63
C LEU A 264 -1.00 11.30 -13.10
N ARG A 265 0.09 11.05 -13.83
CA ARG A 265 0.17 11.33 -15.27
C ARG A 265 -0.86 10.50 -16.06
N SER A 266 -1.16 9.28 -15.62
CA SER A 266 -2.17 8.42 -16.25
C SER A 266 -3.60 8.97 -16.14
N MET A 267 -3.89 9.79 -15.12
CA MET A 267 -5.20 10.39 -14.86
C MET A 267 -5.52 11.55 -15.81
N GLN A 268 -4.55 12.03 -16.60
CA GLN A 268 -4.77 13.11 -17.56
C GLN A 268 -5.32 12.59 -18.88
N ASN A 269 -6.16 13.39 -19.53
CA ASN A 269 -6.68 13.07 -20.85
C ASN A 269 -5.54 12.99 -21.88
N GLY A 270 -5.48 11.88 -22.62
CA GLY A 270 -4.46 11.65 -23.65
C GLY A 270 -3.10 11.17 -23.11
N SER A 271 -3.04 10.64 -21.88
CA SER A 271 -1.80 10.14 -21.27
C SER A 271 -1.12 9.01 -22.04
N GLY A 272 -1.87 8.26 -22.86
CA GLY A 272 -1.36 7.09 -23.59
C GLY A 272 -1.12 5.86 -22.71
N ILE A 273 -1.41 5.96 -21.41
CA ILE A 273 -1.38 4.85 -20.45
C ILE A 273 -2.76 4.19 -20.46
N PRO A 274 -2.87 2.87 -20.69
CA PRO A 274 -4.16 2.16 -20.68
C PRO A 274 -4.92 2.34 -19.37
N ALA A 275 -6.25 2.25 -19.40
CA ALA A 275 -7.07 2.26 -18.19
C ALA A 275 -6.78 1.01 -17.31
N PRO A 276 -6.93 1.11 -15.98
CA PRO A 276 -6.76 -0.05 -15.11
C PRO A 276 -7.79 -1.14 -15.46
N GLN A 277 -7.34 -2.40 -15.48
CA GLN A 277 -8.18 -3.53 -15.88
C GLN A 277 -8.93 -4.10 -14.67
N PRO A 278 -10.22 -4.46 -14.81
CA PRO A 278 -10.96 -5.11 -13.73
C PRO A 278 -10.41 -6.50 -13.46
N VAL A 279 -10.20 -6.81 -12.18
CA VAL A 279 -9.94 -8.19 -11.73
C VAL A 279 -11.28 -8.88 -11.55
N GLU A 280 -11.48 -10.01 -12.23
CA GLU A 280 -12.72 -10.79 -12.16
C GLU A 280 -12.73 -11.73 -10.95
N SER A 281 -11.64 -12.45 -10.74
CA SER A 281 -11.47 -13.45 -9.68
C SER A 281 -10.01 -13.90 -9.58
N VAL A 282 -9.72 -14.71 -8.56
CA VAL A 282 -8.48 -15.50 -8.51
C VAL A 282 -8.65 -16.73 -9.40
N ALA A 283 -7.75 -16.91 -10.37
CA ALA A 283 -7.74 -18.04 -11.29
C ALA A 283 -7.08 -19.28 -10.67
N PHE A 284 -5.97 -19.08 -9.96
CA PHE A 284 -5.27 -20.13 -9.22
C PHE A 284 -4.34 -19.54 -8.16
N LEU A 285 -3.82 -20.40 -7.28
CA LEU A 285 -2.71 -20.10 -6.38
C LEU A 285 -1.59 -21.12 -6.60
N GLU A 286 -0.35 -20.65 -6.68
CA GLU A 286 0.84 -21.51 -6.72
C GLU A 286 1.45 -21.58 -5.31
N ILE A 287 1.70 -22.80 -4.85
CA ILE A 287 2.23 -23.10 -3.52
C ILE A 287 3.59 -23.76 -3.72
N ALA A 288 4.65 -23.11 -3.25
CA ALA A 288 5.93 -23.79 -3.05
C ALA A 288 5.78 -24.74 -1.87
N VAL A 289 6.08 -26.02 -2.07
CA VAL A 289 5.87 -27.05 -1.04
C VAL A 289 7.20 -27.72 -0.69
N GLU A 290 7.55 -27.68 0.59
CA GLU A 290 8.67 -28.45 1.11
C GLU A 290 8.36 -29.95 1.12
N PRO A 291 9.33 -30.83 0.84
CA PRO A 291 9.08 -32.27 0.71
C PRO A 291 8.36 -32.90 1.91
N GLY A 292 8.60 -32.40 3.14
CA GLY A 292 7.96 -32.89 4.35
C GLY A 292 6.48 -32.49 4.51
N ASP A 293 6.04 -31.45 3.82
CA ASP A 293 4.68 -30.89 3.94
C ASP A 293 3.74 -31.37 2.83
N LEU A 294 4.26 -32.03 1.79
CA LEU A 294 3.48 -32.40 0.62
C LEU A 294 2.32 -33.34 0.94
N ASP A 295 2.60 -34.49 1.58
CA ASP A 295 1.55 -35.46 1.89
C ASP A 295 0.53 -34.91 2.92
N PRO A 296 0.95 -34.25 4.02
CA PRO A 296 0.01 -33.57 4.91
C PRO A 296 -0.89 -32.55 4.19
N LEU A 297 -0.33 -31.77 3.25
CA LEU A 297 -1.11 -30.82 2.47
C LEU A 297 -2.10 -31.53 1.54
N ARG A 298 -1.71 -32.63 0.87
CA ARG A 298 -2.62 -33.44 0.05
C ARG A 298 -3.80 -33.98 0.85
N ASP A 299 -3.55 -34.45 2.07
CA ASP A 299 -4.58 -34.97 2.97
C ASP A 299 -5.57 -33.85 3.38
N GLU A 300 -5.05 -32.67 3.74
CA GLU A 300 -5.88 -31.50 4.07
C GLU A 300 -6.73 -31.03 2.88
N LEU A 301 -6.14 -30.94 1.68
CA LEU A 301 -6.85 -30.58 0.47
C LEU A 301 -7.95 -31.60 0.13
N THR A 302 -7.66 -32.89 0.28
CA THR A 302 -8.64 -33.97 0.08
C THR A 302 -9.79 -33.85 1.07
N ALA A 303 -9.49 -33.58 2.35
CA ALA A 303 -10.50 -33.42 3.40
C ALA A 303 -11.41 -32.20 3.18
N MET A 304 -10.89 -31.12 2.59
CA MET A 304 -11.69 -29.97 2.16
C MET A 304 -12.55 -30.25 0.92
N GLY A 305 -12.29 -31.35 0.21
CA GLY A 305 -13.03 -31.78 -0.98
C GLY A 305 -12.38 -31.40 -2.31
N LEU A 306 -11.07 -31.11 -2.34
CA LEU A 306 -10.28 -31.02 -3.57
C LEU A 306 -9.75 -32.38 -3.99
N ALA A 307 -9.40 -32.51 -5.27
CA ALA A 307 -8.67 -33.66 -5.79
C ALA A 307 -7.53 -33.24 -6.71
N CYS A 308 -6.47 -34.06 -6.78
CA CYS A 308 -5.46 -33.94 -7.82
C CYS A 308 -6.10 -34.30 -9.18
N VAL A 309 -6.20 -33.31 -10.07
CA VAL A 309 -6.87 -33.42 -11.37
C VAL A 309 -5.89 -33.48 -12.55
N GLY A 310 -4.60 -33.31 -12.29
CA GLY A 310 -3.55 -33.46 -13.29
C GLY A 310 -2.17 -33.15 -12.72
N ARG A 311 -1.14 -33.64 -13.41
CA ARG A 311 0.26 -33.41 -13.11
C ARG A 311 0.95 -32.73 -14.27
N HIS A 312 1.89 -31.87 -13.93
CA HIS A 312 2.65 -31.14 -14.93
C HIS A 312 3.49 -32.12 -15.78
N HIS A 313 3.59 -31.90 -17.09
CA HIS A 313 4.27 -32.83 -18.00
C HIS A 313 5.81 -32.84 -17.87
N THR A 314 6.43 -31.72 -17.46
CA THR A 314 7.88 -31.62 -17.20
C THR A 314 8.30 -31.37 -15.76
N LEU A 315 7.54 -30.59 -14.99
CA LEU A 315 7.87 -30.20 -13.62
C LEU A 315 7.27 -31.12 -12.57
N ASN A 316 7.87 -31.12 -11.38
CA ASN A 316 7.29 -31.69 -10.17
C ASN A 316 6.21 -30.77 -9.61
N ALA A 317 5.10 -30.67 -10.34
CA ALA A 317 3.95 -29.87 -9.94
C ALA A 317 2.61 -30.61 -10.15
N GLU A 318 1.69 -30.41 -9.21
CA GLU A 318 0.36 -31.02 -9.20
C GLU A 318 -0.74 -29.96 -9.20
N ARG A 319 -1.76 -30.14 -10.04
CA ARG A 319 -2.96 -29.32 -10.03
C ARG A 319 -4.04 -29.98 -9.18
N TRP A 320 -4.47 -29.26 -8.16
CA TRP A 320 -5.56 -29.63 -7.26
C TRP A 320 -6.76 -28.71 -7.49
N ALA A 321 -7.96 -29.28 -7.65
CA ALA A 321 -9.14 -28.49 -7.99
C ALA A 321 -10.44 -29.00 -7.37
N ALA A 322 -11.38 -28.07 -7.14
CA ALA A 322 -12.79 -28.30 -6.81
C ALA A 322 -13.60 -27.04 -7.12
N GLY A 323 -14.72 -27.18 -7.84
CA GLY A 323 -15.42 -26.01 -8.37
C GLY A 323 -14.47 -25.17 -9.24
N ASP A 324 -14.41 -23.87 -8.97
CA ASP A 324 -13.47 -22.93 -9.61
C ASP A 324 -12.18 -22.73 -8.79
N VAL A 325 -12.00 -23.42 -7.66
CA VAL A 325 -10.74 -23.41 -6.90
C VAL A 325 -9.68 -24.20 -7.67
N ASN A 326 -8.53 -23.56 -7.93
CA ASN A 326 -7.35 -24.21 -8.52
C ASN A 326 -6.11 -23.89 -7.67
N LEU A 327 -5.42 -24.93 -7.22
CA LEU A 327 -4.16 -24.83 -6.48
C LEU A 327 -3.09 -25.62 -7.24
N VAL A 328 -1.93 -25.01 -7.43
CA VAL A 328 -0.74 -25.66 -8.02
C VAL A 328 0.23 -25.93 -6.89
N LEU A 329 0.48 -27.19 -6.58
CA LEU A 329 1.51 -27.59 -5.62
C LEU A 329 2.80 -27.81 -6.40
N ASN A 330 3.83 -27.00 -6.13
CA ASN A 330 5.11 -27.02 -6.82
C ASN A 330 6.22 -27.41 -5.83
N THR A 331 6.90 -28.53 -6.09
CA THR A 331 8.01 -29.02 -5.25
C THR A 331 9.37 -28.82 -5.90
N GLU A 332 9.46 -28.04 -6.99
CA GLU A 332 10.73 -27.66 -7.57
C GLU A 332 11.53 -26.81 -6.57
N SER A 333 12.81 -27.15 -6.40
CA SER A 333 13.69 -26.43 -5.48
C SER A 333 14.10 -25.06 -5.99
N ASN A 334 14.11 -24.86 -7.32
CA ASN A 334 14.54 -23.63 -7.97
C ASN A 334 13.51 -23.19 -9.03
N PHE A 335 12.63 -22.27 -8.67
CA PHE A 335 11.73 -21.59 -9.62
C PHE A 335 11.52 -20.13 -9.23
N THR A 336 11.16 -19.27 -10.18
CA THR A 336 11.20 -17.81 -10.02
C THR A 336 10.22 -17.24 -8.98
N GLY A 337 9.17 -17.99 -8.66
CA GLY A 337 8.24 -17.66 -7.58
C GLY A 337 8.80 -17.93 -6.18
N ARG A 338 9.82 -18.78 -6.03
CA ARG A 338 10.43 -19.07 -4.73
C ARG A 338 11.31 -17.89 -4.31
N VAL A 339 10.90 -17.19 -3.25
CA VAL A 339 11.63 -16.04 -2.72
C VAL A 339 12.92 -16.54 -2.05
N PRO A 340 14.12 -16.09 -2.49
CA PRO A 340 15.38 -16.54 -1.90
C PRO A 340 15.43 -16.28 -0.39
N GLY A 341 15.87 -17.29 0.38
CA GLY A 341 15.96 -17.21 1.85
C GLY A 341 14.67 -17.51 2.60
N ARG A 342 13.58 -17.89 1.90
CA ARG A 342 12.32 -18.34 2.50
C ARG A 342 12.08 -19.82 2.20
N ASP A 343 12.72 -20.70 2.97
CA ASP A 343 12.57 -22.15 2.86
C ASP A 343 11.40 -22.65 3.73
N ALA A 344 10.18 -22.35 3.28
CA ALA A 344 8.95 -22.79 3.93
C ALA A 344 7.84 -23.05 2.90
N THR A 345 6.94 -23.97 3.21
CA THR A 345 5.73 -24.18 2.40
C THR A 345 4.84 -22.93 2.44
N ALA A 346 4.71 -22.27 1.29
CA ALA A 346 4.10 -20.94 1.18
C ALA A 346 3.46 -20.70 -0.19
N ILE A 347 2.48 -19.81 -0.23
CA ILE A 347 1.90 -19.33 -1.49
C ILE A 347 2.87 -18.33 -2.10
N THR A 348 3.37 -18.66 -3.28
CA THR A 348 4.41 -17.90 -3.99
C THR A 348 3.89 -17.16 -5.21
N ALA A 349 2.70 -17.54 -5.71
CA ALA A 349 2.07 -16.80 -6.78
C ALA A 349 0.54 -16.82 -6.73
N ILE A 350 -0.05 -15.76 -7.27
CA ILE A 350 -1.48 -15.57 -7.42
C ILE A 350 -1.79 -15.38 -8.91
N GLY A 351 -2.65 -16.23 -9.47
CA GLY A 351 -3.22 -16.04 -10.80
C GLY A 351 -4.41 -15.10 -10.72
N LEU A 352 -4.31 -13.92 -11.32
CA LEU A 352 -5.38 -12.91 -11.38
C LEU A 352 -6.05 -12.98 -12.74
N LYS A 353 -7.35 -13.31 -12.74
CA LYS A 353 -8.17 -13.26 -13.95
C LYS A 353 -8.59 -11.82 -14.20
N VAL A 354 -8.30 -11.29 -15.38
CA VAL A 354 -8.69 -9.96 -15.84
C VAL A 354 -9.36 -10.04 -17.21
N ASP A 355 -10.05 -8.96 -17.60
CA ASP A 355 -10.68 -8.84 -18.93
C ASP A 355 -9.63 -8.86 -20.07
N ASN A 356 -8.55 -8.06 -19.92
CA ASN A 356 -7.49 -7.96 -20.92
C ASN A 356 -6.09 -7.95 -20.27
N ALA A 357 -5.39 -9.08 -20.34
CA ALA A 357 -4.06 -9.22 -19.74
C ALA A 357 -3.00 -8.33 -20.42
N TYR A 358 -3.10 -8.14 -21.74
CA TYR A 358 -2.15 -7.32 -22.50
C TYR A 358 -2.20 -5.84 -22.07
N GLU A 359 -3.40 -5.27 -21.94
CA GLU A 359 -3.54 -3.87 -21.49
C GLU A 359 -3.13 -3.70 -20.02
N ALA A 360 -3.34 -4.71 -19.16
CA ALA A 360 -2.86 -4.69 -17.78
C ALA A 360 -1.32 -4.66 -17.69
N PHE A 361 -0.63 -5.53 -18.45
CA PHE A 361 0.84 -5.51 -18.51
C PHE A 361 1.39 -4.23 -19.12
N LYS A 362 0.79 -3.76 -20.22
CA LYS A 362 1.17 -2.49 -20.84
C LYS A 362 1.00 -1.31 -19.89
N ARG A 363 -0.05 -1.31 -19.06
CA ARG A 363 -0.21 -0.32 -17.99
C ARG A 363 0.87 -0.46 -16.93
N ALA A 364 1.13 -1.67 -16.43
CA ALA A 364 2.16 -1.91 -15.42
C ALA A 364 3.56 -1.44 -15.87
N ASP A 365 3.95 -1.76 -17.11
CA ASP A 365 5.19 -1.28 -17.75
C ASP A 365 5.26 0.26 -17.75
N LYS A 366 4.20 0.93 -18.24
CA LYS A 366 4.15 2.40 -18.30
C LYS A 366 4.16 3.08 -16.93
N LEU A 367 3.82 2.37 -15.87
CA LEU A 367 3.87 2.87 -14.50
C LEU A 367 5.20 2.56 -13.80
N GLY A 368 6.11 1.79 -14.42
CA GLY A 368 7.41 1.43 -13.86
C GLY A 368 7.38 0.22 -12.92
N TYR A 369 6.49 -0.74 -13.17
CA TYR A 369 6.50 -2.03 -12.47
C TYR A 369 7.30 -3.08 -13.24
N ASP A 370 8.01 -3.91 -12.49
CA ASP A 370 8.83 -4.98 -13.05
C ASP A 370 7.95 -6.12 -13.55
N ILE A 371 8.05 -6.40 -14.85
CA ILE A 371 7.42 -7.54 -15.50
C ILE A 371 8.44 -8.67 -15.56
N VAL A 372 8.04 -9.84 -15.06
CA VAL A 372 8.80 -11.07 -15.20
C VAL A 372 8.32 -11.74 -16.48
N GLU A 373 9.22 -11.83 -17.46
CA GLU A 373 8.90 -12.41 -18.77
C GLU A 373 8.83 -13.95 -18.69
N PRO A 374 8.06 -14.62 -19.58
CA PRO A 374 7.88 -16.08 -19.57
C PRO A 374 9.18 -16.89 -19.58
N GLU A 375 10.23 -16.33 -20.20
CA GLU A 375 11.56 -16.93 -20.31
C GLU A 375 12.30 -16.91 -18.97
N ASP A 376 12.02 -15.91 -18.14
CA ASP A 376 12.62 -15.67 -16.83
C ASP A 376 11.81 -16.29 -15.67
N VAL A 377 10.57 -16.72 -15.90
CA VAL A 377 9.73 -17.39 -14.87
C VAL A 377 10.24 -18.80 -14.52
N GLY A 378 11.24 -19.32 -15.23
CA GLY A 378 11.89 -20.57 -14.83
C GLY A 378 10.91 -21.73 -14.88
N SER A 379 10.64 -22.24 -16.08
CA SER A 379 9.87 -23.45 -16.35
C SER A 379 8.44 -23.57 -15.83
N SER A 380 7.94 -22.73 -14.92
CA SER A 380 6.53 -22.70 -14.52
C SER A 380 5.72 -21.77 -15.45
N HIS A 381 4.62 -22.31 -15.96
CA HIS A 381 3.53 -21.61 -16.66
C HIS A 381 3.79 -20.87 -17.99
N ARG A 382 5.01 -20.58 -18.43
CA ARG A 382 5.29 -19.79 -19.67
C ARG A 382 4.35 -18.58 -19.82
N MET A 383 4.07 -17.91 -18.71
CA MET A 383 3.18 -16.76 -18.61
C MET A 383 3.95 -15.60 -18.02
N SER A 384 3.66 -14.39 -18.49
CA SER A 384 4.21 -13.19 -17.88
C SER A 384 3.60 -13.01 -16.48
N ALA A 385 4.36 -12.42 -15.57
CA ALA A 385 3.90 -12.10 -14.22
C ALA A 385 4.40 -10.73 -13.79
N LEU A 386 3.74 -10.14 -12.79
CA LEU A 386 4.29 -9.01 -12.04
C LEU A 386 5.00 -9.52 -10.80
N ARG A 387 6.15 -8.92 -10.48
CA ARG A 387 6.76 -9.13 -9.16
C ARG A 387 6.08 -8.23 -8.13
N ASN A 388 5.51 -8.84 -7.10
CA ASN A 388 4.93 -8.13 -5.98
C ASN A 388 6.02 -7.63 -5.03
N VAL A 389 5.69 -6.62 -4.22
CA VAL A 389 6.61 -6.01 -3.23
C VAL A 389 7.12 -7.04 -2.21
N ASP A 390 6.30 -8.03 -1.87
CA ASP A 390 6.66 -9.11 -0.93
C ASP A 390 7.54 -10.21 -1.57
N GLY A 391 7.86 -10.09 -2.86
CA GLY A 391 8.66 -11.02 -3.65
C GLY A 391 7.85 -12.06 -4.41
N SER A 392 6.55 -12.23 -4.09
CA SER A 392 5.65 -13.17 -4.77
C SER A 392 5.33 -12.74 -6.21
N LEU A 393 4.72 -13.62 -7.01
CA LEU A 393 4.33 -13.33 -8.38
C LEU A 393 2.81 -13.14 -8.52
N SER A 394 2.41 -12.17 -9.32
CA SER A 394 1.02 -12.03 -9.80
C SER A 394 0.97 -12.37 -11.28
N TYR A 395 0.49 -13.57 -11.63
CA TYR A 395 0.24 -13.92 -13.03
C TYR A 395 -1.04 -13.21 -13.48
N ILE A 396 -0.98 -12.45 -14.58
CA ILE A 396 -2.16 -11.76 -15.13
C ILE A 396 -2.66 -12.56 -16.32
N ILE A 397 -3.94 -12.93 -16.28
CA ILE A 397 -4.50 -13.95 -17.17
C ILE A 397 -5.85 -13.49 -17.71
N ASP A 398 -6.09 -13.68 -19.00
CA ASP A 398 -7.41 -13.56 -19.62
C ASP A 398 -7.97 -14.93 -20.05
N ASP A 399 -9.24 -14.98 -20.49
CA ASP A 399 -9.91 -16.23 -20.90
C ASP A 399 -9.16 -16.99 -22.02
N SER A 400 -8.46 -16.26 -22.89
CA SER A 400 -7.72 -16.86 -24.02
C SER A 400 -6.49 -17.64 -23.56
N GLN A 401 -5.89 -17.22 -22.43
CA GLN A 401 -4.72 -17.84 -21.84
C GLN A 401 -5.09 -18.95 -20.85
N LEU A 402 -6.10 -18.73 -20.00
CA LEU A 402 -6.45 -19.64 -18.90
C LEU A 402 -6.78 -21.06 -19.38
N SER A 403 -7.62 -21.16 -20.42
CA SER A 403 -8.00 -22.46 -21.01
C SER A 403 -6.80 -23.21 -21.56
N ARG A 404 -5.83 -22.50 -22.14
CA ARG A 404 -4.62 -23.08 -22.73
C ARG A 404 -3.61 -23.53 -21.68
N THR A 405 -3.52 -22.85 -20.53
CA THR A 405 -2.54 -23.19 -19.49
C THR A 405 -2.80 -24.58 -18.94
N TRP A 406 -4.03 -24.87 -18.53
CA TRP A 406 -4.37 -26.16 -17.94
C TRP A 406 -4.20 -27.33 -18.92
N ASP A 407 -4.72 -27.17 -20.15
CA ASP A 407 -4.71 -28.22 -21.17
C ASP A 407 -3.31 -28.48 -21.76
N ARG A 408 -2.39 -27.53 -21.63
CA ARG A 408 -1.02 -27.66 -22.16
C ARG A 408 -0.03 -28.13 -21.12
N GLU A 409 -0.24 -27.80 -19.85
CA GLU A 409 0.78 -28.00 -18.82
C GLU A 409 0.51 -29.20 -17.95
N PHE A 410 -0.74 -29.42 -17.53
CA PHE A 410 -1.12 -30.51 -16.62
C PHE A 410 -1.77 -31.68 -17.37
N THR A 411 -1.01 -32.29 -18.28
CA THR A 411 -1.52 -33.33 -19.20
C THR A 411 -1.32 -34.77 -18.72
N VAL A 412 -0.68 -34.97 -17.56
CA VAL A 412 -0.40 -36.30 -17.00
C VAL A 412 -1.43 -36.63 -15.92
N ASP A 413 -1.91 -37.87 -15.87
CA ASP A 413 -2.90 -38.36 -14.90
C ASP A 413 -4.18 -37.49 -14.80
N VAL A 414 -4.65 -36.96 -15.93
CA VAL A 414 -5.79 -36.04 -15.98
C VAL A 414 -7.07 -36.72 -15.50
N LYS A 415 -7.75 -36.10 -14.53
CA LYS A 415 -9.01 -36.56 -13.94
C LYS A 415 -10.06 -35.44 -13.98
N PRO A 416 -11.36 -35.78 -14.02
CA PRO A 416 -12.40 -34.77 -13.92
C PRO A 416 -12.34 -34.06 -12.55
N ILE A 417 -12.68 -32.78 -12.53
CA ILE A 417 -12.85 -32.01 -11.29
C ILE A 417 -13.97 -32.66 -10.47
N PRO A 418 -13.76 -32.93 -9.16
CA PRO A 418 -14.75 -33.59 -8.33
C PRO A 418 -15.99 -32.70 -8.12
N GLN A 419 -17.15 -33.32 -7.94
CA GLN A 419 -18.29 -32.63 -7.37
C GLN A 419 -18.00 -32.34 -5.89
N SER A 420 -18.03 -31.07 -5.51
CA SER A 420 -17.68 -30.59 -4.18
C SER A 420 -18.62 -29.46 -3.76
N ALA A 421 -18.74 -29.23 -2.45
CA ALA A 421 -19.42 -28.06 -1.90
C ALA A 421 -18.62 -26.76 -2.10
N LEU A 422 -17.31 -26.87 -2.37
CA LEU A 422 -16.44 -25.74 -2.68
C LEU A 422 -16.88 -25.06 -3.99
N VAL A 423 -16.80 -23.73 -3.99
CA VAL A 423 -17.23 -22.87 -5.09
C VAL A 423 -16.02 -22.24 -5.76
N ASP A 424 -15.29 -21.38 -5.04
CA ASP A 424 -14.14 -20.63 -5.53
C ASP A 424 -13.33 -20.05 -4.35
N ILE A 425 -12.32 -19.24 -4.64
CA ILE A 425 -11.55 -18.49 -3.65
C ILE A 425 -12.31 -17.20 -3.30
N ASP A 426 -12.67 -17.04 -2.02
CA ASP A 426 -13.45 -15.90 -1.52
C ASP A 426 -12.59 -14.65 -1.32
N HIS A 427 -11.47 -14.82 -0.62
CA HIS A 427 -10.52 -13.75 -0.36
C HIS A 427 -9.13 -14.31 -0.02
N ILE A 428 -8.11 -13.47 -0.20
CA ILE A 428 -6.74 -13.73 0.19
C ILE A 428 -6.36 -12.71 1.24
N SER A 429 -5.74 -13.16 2.33
CA SER A 429 -5.22 -12.26 3.37
C SER A 429 -3.70 -12.31 3.38
N VAL A 430 -3.09 -11.14 3.27
CA VAL A 430 -1.64 -10.95 3.28
C VAL A 430 -1.24 -10.29 4.59
N ALA A 431 -0.18 -10.80 5.21
CA ALA A 431 0.47 -10.17 6.35
C ALA A 431 1.74 -9.47 5.85
N LEU A 432 1.80 -8.16 6.12
CA LEU A 432 2.75 -7.23 5.52
C LEU A 432 3.60 -6.59 6.61
N SER A 433 4.86 -6.33 6.27
CA SER A 433 5.63 -5.33 6.98
C SER A 433 4.94 -3.96 6.85
N TYR A 434 5.16 -3.08 7.82
CA TYR A 434 4.55 -1.75 7.79
C TYR A 434 4.98 -0.94 6.56
N HIS A 435 6.18 -1.23 6.05
CA HIS A 435 6.73 -0.65 4.82
C HIS A 435 6.02 -1.16 3.56
N ASP A 436 5.82 -2.47 3.43
CA ASP A 436 5.27 -3.06 2.20
C ASP A 436 3.77 -2.80 2.03
N TYR A 437 3.08 -2.45 3.13
CA TYR A 437 1.64 -2.18 3.12
C TYR A 437 1.24 -1.11 2.10
N LEU A 438 1.88 0.07 2.14
CA LEU A 438 1.56 1.17 1.24
C LEU A 438 2.01 0.87 -0.19
N SER A 439 3.13 0.17 -0.36
CA SER A 439 3.69 -0.21 -1.67
C SER A 439 2.80 -1.22 -2.39
N LEU A 440 2.34 -2.26 -1.70
CA LEU A 440 1.45 -3.28 -2.29
C LEU A 440 0.07 -2.68 -2.62
N MET A 441 -0.44 -1.80 -1.74
CA MET A 441 -1.66 -1.06 -2.01
C MET A 441 -1.55 -0.20 -3.28
N LEU A 442 -0.44 0.54 -3.44
CA LEU A 442 -0.18 1.32 -4.65
C LEU A 442 -0.13 0.41 -5.88
N GLN A 443 0.61 -0.70 -5.82
CA GLN A 443 0.75 -1.64 -6.93
C GLN A 443 -0.60 -2.15 -7.44
N TYR A 444 -1.44 -2.67 -6.55
CA TYR A 444 -2.72 -3.24 -6.94
C TYR A 444 -3.69 -2.17 -7.46
N ARG A 445 -3.77 -1.00 -6.80
CA ARG A 445 -4.69 0.07 -7.21
C ARG A 445 -4.24 0.84 -8.45
N ALA A 446 -2.92 0.90 -8.69
CA ALA A 446 -2.39 1.57 -9.87
C ALA A 446 -2.65 0.74 -11.12
N ILE A 447 -2.58 -0.59 -11.04
CA ILE A 447 -2.65 -1.51 -12.18
C ILE A 447 -4.09 -1.99 -12.43
N PHE A 448 -4.85 -2.27 -11.37
CA PHE A 448 -6.18 -2.89 -11.46
C PHE A 448 -7.29 -1.95 -11.01
N ALA A 449 -8.48 -2.13 -11.59
CA ALA A 449 -9.68 -1.38 -11.21
C ALA A 449 -10.29 -2.00 -9.94
N LEU A 450 -9.77 -1.57 -8.79
CA LEU A 450 -10.15 -2.05 -7.47
C LEU A 450 -10.70 -0.92 -6.60
N GLU A 451 -11.73 -1.22 -5.84
CA GLU A 451 -12.27 -0.40 -4.77
C GLU A 451 -11.54 -0.72 -3.45
N ILE A 452 -11.45 0.27 -2.57
CA ILE A 452 -10.84 0.12 -1.25
C ILE A 452 -11.92 0.26 -0.18
N THR A 453 -11.91 -0.64 0.80
CA THR A 453 -12.78 -0.50 1.97
C THR A 453 -12.21 0.51 2.96
N PRO A 454 -13.02 1.06 3.88
CA PRO A 454 -12.48 1.75 5.05
C PRO A 454 -11.47 0.86 5.79
N SER A 455 -10.36 1.45 6.23
CA SER A 455 -9.41 0.74 7.09
C SER A 455 -10.02 0.54 8.48
N PHE A 456 -9.69 -0.59 9.12
CA PHE A 456 -10.14 -0.91 10.47
C PHE A 456 -9.05 -1.64 11.25
N ASP A 457 -9.08 -1.50 12.57
CA ASP A 457 -8.15 -2.19 13.46
C ASP A 457 -8.71 -3.54 13.88
N VAL A 458 -7.94 -4.60 13.62
CA VAL A 458 -8.15 -5.91 14.20
C VAL A 458 -7.47 -5.97 15.56
N THR A 459 -8.24 -6.22 16.61
CA THR A 459 -7.70 -6.40 17.95
C THR A 459 -6.97 -7.75 18.05
N ASP A 460 -5.70 -7.70 18.42
CA ASP A 460 -4.86 -8.83 18.79
C ASP A 460 -4.58 -8.74 20.30
N PRO A 461 -4.49 -9.86 21.06
CA PRO A 461 -4.08 -9.83 22.46
C PRO A 461 -2.77 -9.08 22.75
N ARG A 462 -1.92 -8.87 21.73
CA ARG A 462 -0.60 -8.23 21.80
C ARG A 462 -0.52 -6.87 21.08
N GLY A 463 -1.63 -6.33 20.59
CA GLY A 463 -1.64 -5.02 19.92
C GLY A 463 -2.78 -4.86 18.92
N LEU A 464 -2.63 -3.92 18.00
CA LEU A 464 -3.57 -3.68 16.91
C LEU A 464 -2.93 -4.08 15.58
N ILE A 465 -3.70 -4.72 14.72
CA ILE A 465 -3.33 -5.01 13.35
C ILE A 465 -4.20 -4.12 12.46
N GLN A 466 -3.59 -3.21 11.73
CA GLN A 466 -4.28 -2.41 10.74
C GLN A 466 -4.67 -3.32 9.57
N SER A 467 -5.94 -3.32 9.20
CA SER A 467 -6.46 -4.09 8.07
C SER A 467 -7.18 -3.18 7.08
N GLN A 468 -7.04 -3.48 5.79
CA GLN A 468 -7.77 -2.82 4.72
C GLN A 468 -7.92 -3.76 3.53
N VAL A 469 -9.09 -3.73 2.89
CA VAL A 469 -9.43 -4.68 1.82
C VAL A 469 -9.48 -3.96 0.48
N LEU A 470 -8.78 -4.51 -0.50
CA LEU A 470 -8.97 -4.19 -1.91
C LEU A 470 -9.95 -5.19 -2.50
N GLN A 471 -10.98 -4.71 -3.20
CA GLN A 471 -11.99 -5.59 -3.78
C GLN A 471 -12.44 -5.11 -5.16
N ASN A 472 -12.94 -6.02 -5.98
CA ASN A 472 -13.65 -5.64 -7.20
C ASN A 472 -15.12 -5.30 -6.89
N HIS A 473 -15.79 -4.65 -7.83
CA HIS A 473 -17.15 -4.12 -7.65
C HIS A 473 -18.20 -5.17 -7.25
N ASN A 474 -18.06 -6.41 -7.73
CA ASN A 474 -19.01 -7.49 -7.44
C ASN A 474 -18.61 -8.37 -6.23
N GLY A 475 -17.49 -8.06 -5.57
CA GLY A 475 -16.99 -8.82 -4.43
C GLY A 475 -16.59 -10.26 -4.76
N ARG A 476 -16.19 -10.59 -5.99
CA ARG A 476 -15.62 -11.90 -6.35
C ARG A 476 -14.10 -11.96 -6.16
N PHE A 477 -13.45 -10.81 -6.06
CA PHE A 477 -12.04 -10.70 -5.70
C PHE A 477 -11.91 -9.81 -4.47
N ARG A 478 -11.20 -10.30 -3.46
CA ARG A 478 -10.85 -9.56 -2.24
C ARG A 478 -9.43 -9.89 -1.81
N LEU A 479 -8.64 -8.85 -1.56
CA LEU A 479 -7.29 -8.92 -1.02
C LEU A 479 -7.24 -8.10 0.27
N ALA A 480 -7.16 -8.78 1.42
CA ALA A 480 -7.03 -8.16 2.71
C ALA A 480 -5.54 -7.91 3.04
N LEU A 481 -5.18 -6.64 3.17
CA LEU A 481 -3.84 -6.18 3.53
C LEU A 481 -3.79 -5.96 5.04
N ASN A 482 -2.89 -6.65 5.73
CA ASN A 482 -2.76 -6.56 7.18
C ASN A 482 -1.34 -6.17 7.57
N ALA A 483 -1.19 -5.14 8.39
CA ALA A 483 0.11 -4.71 8.89
C ALA A 483 0.01 -4.31 10.36
N SER A 484 1.12 -4.42 11.09
CA SER A 484 1.16 -4.05 12.50
C SER A 484 2.51 -3.49 12.89
N ALA A 485 2.48 -2.37 13.61
CA ALA A 485 3.66 -1.78 14.25
C ALA A 485 4.06 -2.54 15.54
N SER A 486 3.14 -3.32 16.13
CA SER A 486 3.41 -4.07 17.35
C SER A 486 4.12 -5.40 17.04
N PRO A 487 5.35 -5.62 17.56
CA PRO A 487 6.20 -6.75 17.18
C PRO A 487 5.62 -8.12 17.57
N ASP A 488 4.79 -8.15 18.61
CA ASP A 488 4.23 -9.37 19.17
C ASP A 488 2.87 -9.76 18.59
N THR A 489 2.31 -8.97 17.68
CA THR A 489 1.03 -9.32 17.01
C THR A 489 1.21 -10.46 16.01
N ALA A 490 0.14 -11.22 15.77
CA ALA A 490 0.18 -12.36 14.84
C ALA A 490 0.71 -11.99 13.45
N SER A 491 0.29 -10.84 12.91
CA SER A 491 0.77 -10.36 11.60
C SER A 491 2.27 -10.09 11.58
N ASN A 492 2.82 -9.43 12.61
CA ASN A 492 4.25 -9.10 12.64
C ASN A 492 5.11 -10.34 12.96
N ARG A 493 4.63 -11.24 13.84
CA ARG A 493 5.29 -12.53 14.08
C ARG A 493 5.37 -13.38 12.82
N PHE A 494 4.29 -13.46 12.04
CA PHE A 494 4.31 -14.11 10.73
C PHE A 494 5.40 -13.51 9.85
N VAL A 495 5.43 -12.18 9.70
CA VAL A 495 6.44 -11.50 8.85
C VAL A 495 7.87 -11.82 9.31
N ARG A 496 8.12 -11.88 10.62
CA ARG A 496 9.44 -12.23 11.17
C ARG A 496 9.80 -13.70 10.94
N GLN A 497 8.89 -14.62 11.22
CA GLN A 497 9.12 -16.06 11.10
C GLN A 497 9.26 -16.50 9.64
N TYR A 498 8.47 -15.91 8.74
CA TYR A 498 8.51 -16.19 7.31
C TYR A 498 9.68 -15.50 6.60
N GLY A 499 10.36 -14.53 7.24
CA GLY A 499 11.45 -13.78 6.60
C GLY A 499 10.94 -12.71 5.61
N GLY A 500 9.78 -12.12 5.90
CA GLY A 500 9.19 -10.99 5.18
C GLY A 500 7.68 -11.11 5.00
N SER A 501 7.11 -10.21 4.21
CA SER A 501 5.69 -10.20 3.89
C SER A 501 5.25 -11.43 3.10
N GLY A 502 3.97 -11.81 3.20
CA GLY A 502 3.43 -12.95 2.45
C GLY A 502 1.97 -13.28 2.74
N VAL A 503 1.41 -14.23 1.99
CA VAL A 503 0.03 -14.70 2.19
C VAL A 503 -0.09 -15.44 3.53
N HIS A 504 -0.96 -14.93 4.39
CA HIS A 504 -1.21 -15.45 5.73
C HIS A 504 -2.33 -16.49 5.73
N HIS A 505 -3.43 -16.24 5.00
CA HIS A 505 -4.46 -17.25 4.77
C HIS A 505 -5.22 -17.03 3.47
N VAL A 506 -5.89 -18.12 3.05
CA VAL A 506 -6.77 -18.15 1.88
C VAL A 506 -8.13 -18.65 2.29
N ALA A 507 -9.17 -17.89 1.99
CA ALA A 507 -10.53 -18.30 2.21
C ALA A 507 -11.13 -18.96 0.97
N LEU A 508 -11.69 -20.15 1.15
CA LEU A 508 -12.40 -20.93 0.14
C LEU A 508 -13.89 -20.88 0.43
N ARG A 509 -14.68 -20.44 -0.55
CA ARG A 509 -16.12 -20.37 -0.41
C ARG A 509 -16.74 -21.75 -0.58
N THR A 510 -17.68 -22.09 0.31
CA THR A 510 -18.48 -23.31 0.25
C THR A 510 -19.97 -22.97 0.19
N ARG A 511 -20.76 -23.82 -0.50
CA ARG A 511 -22.23 -23.74 -0.50
C ARG A 511 -22.85 -24.32 0.78
N SER A 512 -22.08 -25.08 1.54
CA SER A 512 -22.53 -25.75 2.75
C SER A 512 -21.35 -25.96 3.70
N ILE A 513 -21.19 -25.02 4.64
CA ILE A 513 -20.23 -25.13 5.74
C ILE A 513 -20.53 -26.37 6.59
N ARG A 514 -21.79 -26.82 6.62
CA ARG A 514 -22.20 -28.05 7.29
C ARG A 514 -21.59 -29.29 6.65
N GLU A 515 -21.67 -29.38 5.33
CA GLU A 515 -21.10 -30.50 4.58
C GLU A 515 -19.57 -30.48 4.69
N THR A 516 -18.94 -29.33 4.44
CA THR A 516 -17.48 -29.21 4.47
C THR A 516 -16.91 -29.41 5.88
N GLY A 517 -17.54 -28.83 6.91
CA GLY A 517 -17.12 -29.01 8.31
C GLY A 517 -17.24 -30.45 8.78
N THR A 518 -18.34 -31.14 8.43
CA THR A 518 -18.50 -32.57 8.74
C THR A 518 -17.49 -33.45 7.99
N ALA A 519 -17.16 -33.14 6.73
CA ALA A 519 -16.13 -33.86 5.97
C ALA A 519 -14.74 -33.72 6.62
N LEU A 520 -14.37 -32.50 7.05
CA LEU A 520 -13.13 -32.25 7.79
C LEU A 520 -13.07 -33.04 9.10
N SER A 521 -14.15 -33.03 9.87
CA SER A 521 -14.25 -33.80 11.13
C SER A 521 -14.11 -35.31 10.90
N GLN A 522 -14.78 -35.87 9.87
CA GLN A 522 -14.68 -37.29 9.53
C GLN A 522 -13.28 -37.70 9.06
N ALA A 523 -12.59 -36.81 8.37
CA ALA A 523 -11.20 -37.01 7.96
C ALA A 523 -10.19 -36.79 9.10
N ASN A 524 -10.64 -36.38 10.29
CA ASN A 524 -9.79 -35.91 11.40
C ASN A 524 -8.83 -34.80 10.98
N ALA A 525 -9.26 -33.94 10.04
CA ALA A 525 -8.45 -32.82 9.58
C ALA A 525 -8.32 -31.76 10.70
N PRO A 526 -7.12 -31.22 10.94
CA PRO A 526 -6.88 -30.30 12.05
C PRO A 526 -7.55 -28.93 11.82
N THR A 527 -8.63 -28.65 12.57
CA THR A 527 -9.30 -27.34 12.65
C THR A 527 -8.83 -26.53 13.86
N LEU A 528 -8.99 -25.20 13.78
CA LEU A 528 -8.65 -24.27 14.86
C LEU A 528 -9.69 -24.39 15.99
N PRO A 529 -9.30 -24.83 17.20
CA PRO A 529 -10.26 -25.06 18.29
C PRO A 529 -10.82 -23.74 18.84
N ILE A 530 -12.16 -23.61 18.85
CA ILE A 530 -12.85 -22.40 19.32
C ILE A 530 -13.40 -22.61 20.74
N PRO A 531 -13.11 -21.70 21.69
CA PRO A 531 -13.54 -21.87 23.07
C PRO A 531 -15.06 -21.92 23.24
N GLY A 532 -15.56 -22.82 24.09
CA GLY A 532 -17.00 -22.96 24.38
C GLY A 532 -17.72 -21.67 24.82
N ASN A 533 -17.01 -20.73 25.45
CA ASN A 533 -17.57 -19.43 25.83
C ASN A 533 -17.99 -18.58 24.63
N TYR A 534 -17.38 -18.76 23.46
CA TYR A 534 -17.77 -18.09 22.22
C TYR A 534 -19.22 -18.44 21.84
N TYR A 535 -19.59 -19.72 21.86
CA TYR A 535 -20.95 -20.16 21.53
C TYR A 535 -21.99 -19.73 22.57
N ARG A 536 -21.58 -19.56 23.83
CA ARG A 536 -22.43 -18.94 24.86
C ARG A 536 -22.68 -17.46 24.58
N ASP A 537 -21.70 -16.73 24.05
CA ASP A 537 -21.88 -15.34 23.62
C ASP A 537 -22.79 -15.26 22.39
N LEU A 538 -22.57 -16.14 21.40
CA LEU A 538 -23.41 -16.22 20.20
C LEU A 538 -24.89 -16.44 20.52
N SER A 539 -25.20 -17.33 21.48
CA SER A 539 -26.59 -17.61 21.88
C SER A 539 -27.30 -16.42 22.54
N ALA A 540 -26.55 -15.46 23.07
CA ALA A 540 -27.09 -14.22 23.63
C ALA A 540 -27.22 -13.10 22.58
N ARG A 541 -26.42 -13.15 21.51
CA ARG A 541 -26.35 -12.10 20.48
C ARG A 541 -27.22 -12.36 19.27
N PHE A 542 -27.40 -13.62 18.89
CA PHE A 542 -28.05 -14.02 17.65
C PHE A 542 -29.16 -15.03 17.90
N ASP A 543 -30.19 -15.02 17.06
CA ASP A 543 -31.32 -15.96 17.11
C ASP A 543 -30.95 -17.30 16.43
N LEU A 544 -29.97 -18.00 17.00
CA LEU A 544 -29.50 -19.30 16.52
C LEU A 544 -30.14 -20.44 17.31
N SER A 545 -30.65 -21.46 16.61
CA SER A 545 -31.24 -22.62 17.29
C SER A 545 -30.19 -23.40 18.09
N ALA A 546 -30.61 -24.01 19.21
CA ALA A 546 -29.71 -24.80 20.06
C ALA A 546 -28.99 -25.94 19.29
N GLN A 547 -29.66 -26.53 18.30
CA GLN A 547 -29.07 -27.55 17.43
C GLN A 547 -27.99 -26.97 16.51
N THR A 548 -28.19 -25.76 16.00
CA THR A 548 -27.20 -25.07 15.16
C THR A 548 -25.97 -24.70 15.97
N LEU A 549 -26.17 -24.09 17.14
CA LEU A 549 -25.08 -23.74 18.06
C LEU A 549 -24.27 -24.95 18.51
N GLN A 550 -24.94 -26.05 18.89
CA GLN A 550 -24.23 -27.28 19.27
C GLN A 550 -23.41 -27.82 18.10
N TRP A 551 -23.99 -27.86 16.89
CA TRP A 551 -23.26 -28.32 15.72
C TRP A 551 -22.05 -27.42 15.40
N MET A 552 -22.22 -26.10 15.46
CA MET A 552 -21.11 -25.16 15.27
C MET A 552 -20.01 -25.38 16.30
N GLN A 553 -20.38 -25.61 17.57
CA GLN A 553 -19.45 -25.91 18.64
C GLN A 553 -18.68 -27.21 18.42
N ASP A 554 -19.36 -28.25 17.95
CA ASP A 554 -18.75 -29.55 17.67
C ASP A 554 -17.78 -29.50 16.46
N HIS A 555 -17.86 -28.45 15.63
CA HIS A 555 -17.09 -28.30 14.38
C HIS A 555 -16.25 -27.01 14.31
N ASP A 556 -16.08 -26.30 15.43
CA ASP A 556 -15.28 -25.07 15.51
C ASP A 556 -15.70 -23.94 14.54
N VAL A 557 -17.01 -23.82 14.26
CA VAL A 557 -17.53 -22.84 13.30
C VAL A 557 -17.83 -21.50 13.98
N LEU A 558 -17.21 -20.43 13.49
CA LEU A 558 -17.51 -19.05 13.86
C LEU A 558 -18.69 -18.51 13.04
N PHE A 559 -19.40 -17.53 13.60
CA PHE A 559 -20.55 -16.88 13.00
C PHE A 559 -20.50 -15.37 13.17
N ASP A 560 -20.97 -14.65 12.16
CA ASP A 560 -21.29 -13.24 12.22
C ASP A 560 -22.53 -12.95 11.36
N GLN A 561 -23.19 -11.83 11.61
CA GLN A 561 -24.35 -11.40 10.84
C GLN A 561 -24.31 -9.88 10.65
N ASP A 562 -24.54 -9.43 9.43
CA ASP A 562 -24.72 -8.02 9.09
C ASP A 562 -26.13 -7.78 8.51
N SER A 563 -26.40 -6.56 8.02
CA SER A 563 -27.70 -6.25 7.39
C SER A 563 -27.95 -7.00 6.07
N GLY A 564 -26.90 -7.54 5.46
CA GLY A 564 -26.95 -8.34 4.24
C GLY A 564 -27.23 -9.82 4.50
N GLY A 565 -26.76 -10.35 5.63
CA GLY A 565 -27.17 -11.65 6.15
C GLY A 565 -26.06 -12.38 6.90
N ASP A 566 -26.06 -13.71 6.79
CA ASP A 566 -25.28 -14.60 7.66
C ASP A 566 -23.90 -14.91 7.09
N PHE A 567 -22.92 -15.10 7.99
CA PHE A 567 -21.56 -15.47 7.67
C PHE A 567 -21.03 -16.54 8.60
N HIS A 568 -20.59 -17.65 8.02
CA HIS A 568 -19.98 -18.75 8.76
C HIS A 568 -18.53 -18.91 8.34
N GLN A 569 -17.64 -19.11 9.30
CA GLN A 569 -16.19 -19.24 9.08
C GLN A 569 -15.65 -20.47 9.84
N LEU A 570 -14.78 -21.24 9.21
CA LEU A 570 -14.05 -22.34 9.84
C LEU A 570 -12.59 -22.25 9.41
N TYR A 571 -11.66 -22.32 10.35
CA TYR A 571 -10.23 -22.18 10.07
C TYR A 571 -9.50 -23.51 10.23
N THR A 572 -8.62 -23.84 9.28
CA THR A 572 -7.64 -24.93 9.47
C THR A 572 -6.49 -24.47 10.35
N ARG A 573 -5.72 -25.41 10.90
CA ARG A 573 -4.54 -25.06 11.71
C ARG A 573 -3.40 -24.60 10.80
N PRO A 574 -2.68 -23.53 11.16
CA PRO A 574 -1.35 -23.28 10.63
C PRO A 574 -0.45 -24.41 11.15
N ALA A 575 -0.15 -25.39 10.29
CA ALA A 575 0.77 -26.49 10.60
C ALA A 575 2.23 -25.99 10.45
N HIS A 576 3.12 -26.77 9.84
CA HIS A 576 4.49 -26.31 9.51
C HIS A 576 4.57 -25.31 8.34
N LYS A 577 3.41 -24.93 7.79
CA LYS A 577 3.27 -24.03 6.64
C LYS A 577 3.22 -22.58 7.11
N ALA A 578 3.61 -21.66 6.23
CA ALA A 578 3.46 -20.23 6.47
C ALA A 578 1.97 -19.80 6.53
N PHE A 579 1.07 -20.54 5.87
CA PHE A 579 -0.34 -20.16 5.73
C PHE A 579 -1.32 -21.25 6.22
N PHE A 580 -2.58 -20.85 6.40
CA PHE A 580 -3.71 -21.75 6.67
C PHE A 580 -4.90 -21.44 5.76
N PHE A 581 -5.90 -22.34 5.74
CA PHE A 581 -7.13 -22.14 4.99
C PHE A 581 -8.27 -21.67 5.89
N GLU A 582 -9.16 -20.89 5.31
CA GLU A 582 -10.46 -20.54 5.87
C GLU A 582 -11.55 -21.09 4.95
N LEU A 583 -12.61 -21.64 5.52
CA LEU A 583 -13.79 -22.12 4.81
C LEU A 583 -14.92 -21.15 5.15
N VAL A 584 -15.55 -20.56 4.14
CA VAL A 584 -16.57 -19.54 4.34
C VAL A 584 -17.88 -19.86 3.63
N GLN A 585 -18.99 -19.60 4.32
CA GLN A 585 -20.32 -19.57 3.71
C GLN A 585 -20.93 -18.19 3.97
N ARG A 586 -21.27 -17.49 2.89
CA ARG A 586 -21.92 -16.17 2.90
C ARG A 586 -23.36 -16.30 2.42
N GLU A 587 -24.28 -15.75 3.19
CA GLU A 587 -25.68 -15.63 2.83
C GLU A 587 -26.06 -14.14 2.82
N GLY A 588 -25.44 -13.39 1.91
CA GLY A 588 -25.64 -11.94 1.74
C GLY A 588 -24.68 -11.05 2.54
N TYR A 589 -23.90 -11.61 3.46
CA TYR A 589 -22.88 -10.89 4.25
C TYR A 589 -21.72 -10.34 3.40
N GLN A 590 -21.35 -9.07 3.63
CA GLN A 590 -20.40 -8.35 2.78
C GLN A 590 -18.97 -8.23 3.36
N GLY A 591 -18.83 -8.26 4.69
CA GLY A 591 -17.54 -8.06 5.37
C GLY A 591 -16.59 -9.26 5.33
N LEU A 592 -15.54 -9.28 6.15
CA LEU A 592 -14.64 -10.43 6.31
C LEU A 592 -14.71 -11.09 7.70
N GLY A 593 -15.77 -10.84 8.48
CA GLY A 593 -15.88 -11.40 9.83
C GLY A 593 -14.90 -10.76 10.82
N ALA A 594 -14.67 -9.45 10.70
CA ALA A 594 -13.77 -8.72 11.60
C ALA A 594 -14.06 -8.94 13.11
N PRO A 595 -15.34 -9.03 13.58
CA PRO A 595 -15.63 -9.36 14.98
C PRO A 595 -15.07 -10.72 15.44
N ASN A 596 -14.91 -11.67 14.52
CA ASN A 596 -14.37 -13.00 14.81
C ASN A 596 -12.84 -13.04 14.81
N ALA A 597 -12.17 -12.00 14.29
CA ALA A 597 -10.72 -11.97 14.15
C ALA A 597 -9.99 -12.06 15.50
N PHE A 598 -10.49 -11.39 16.56
CA PHE A 598 -9.92 -11.48 17.90
C PHE A 598 -9.97 -12.92 18.45
N ILE A 599 -11.08 -13.63 18.22
CA ILE A 599 -11.27 -15.02 18.66
C ILE A 599 -10.31 -15.94 17.90
N ARG A 600 -10.24 -15.81 16.57
CA ARG A 600 -9.30 -16.57 15.74
C ARG A 600 -7.86 -16.36 16.20
N VAL A 601 -7.41 -15.11 16.28
CA VAL A 601 -6.02 -14.78 16.64
C VAL A 601 -5.67 -15.32 18.03
N THR A 602 -6.59 -15.21 18.99
CA THR A 602 -6.40 -15.76 20.34
C THR A 602 -6.32 -17.29 20.34
N ALA A 603 -7.14 -17.97 19.53
CA ALA A 603 -7.09 -19.42 19.40
C ALA A 603 -5.77 -19.89 18.74
N GLN A 604 -5.29 -19.16 17.73
CA GLN A 604 -4.01 -19.44 17.07
C GLN A 604 -2.83 -19.30 18.05
N GLN A 605 -2.79 -18.23 18.84
CA GLN A 605 -1.76 -18.02 19.86
C GLN A 605 -1.74 -19.10 20.93
N ARG A 606 -2.90 -19.61 21.34
CA ARG A 606 -2.98 -20.73 22.30
C ARG A 606 -2.40 -22.01 21.72
N LEU A 607 -2.75 -22.32 20.48
CA LEU A 607 -2.23 -23.49 19.78
C LEU A 607 -0.71 -23.42 19.58
N GLU A 608 -0.18 -22.27 19.17
CA GLU A 608 1.27 -22.02 19.08
C GLU A 608 1.97 -22.30 20.42
N ALA A 609 1.43 -21.75 21.52
CA ALA A 609 2.01 -21.93 22.86
C ALA A 609 1.97 -23.39 23.34
N GLU A 610 0.93 -24.14 22.99
CA GLU A 610 0.82 -25.57 23.30
C GLU A 610 1.87 -26.39 22.53
N ILE A 611 2.12 -26.06 21.26
CA ILE A 611 3.16 -26.70 20.44
C ILE A 611 4.54 -26.39 21.01
N ASP A 612 4.83 -25.13 21.32
CA ASP A 612 6.11 -24.69 21.88
C ASP A 612 6.41 -25.30 23.25
N ALA A 613 5.37 -25.55 24.06
CA ALA A 613 5.51 -26.21 25.36
C ALA A 613 5.90 -27.69 25.25
N ILE A 614 5.59 -28.33 24.11
CA ILE A 614 5.84 -29.76 23.85
C ILE A 614 7.17 -29.96 23.09
N ALA A 615 7.66 -28.94 22.38
CA ALA A 615 8.92 -29.01 21.65
C ALA A 615 10.13 -29.19 22.61
N PRO A 616 11.05 -30.15 22.34
CA PRO A 616 12.23 -30.34 23.18
C PRO A 616 13.11 -29.11 23.10
N ARG A 617 13.36 -28.46 24.25
CA ARG A 617 14.30 -27.34 24.36
C ARG A 617 15.70 -27.83 23.96
N THR A 618 16.22 -27.35 22.85
CA THR A 618 17.65 -27.49 22.52
C THR A 618 18.46 -26.84 23.65
N PRO A 619 19.48 -27.51 24.23
CA PRO A 619 20.32 -26.88 25.23
C PRO A 619 20.99 -25.65 24.61
N SER A 620 20.85 -24.49 25.26
CA SER A 620 21.58 -23.29 24.90
C SER A 620 23.08 -23.55 25.04
N ASP A 621 23.85 -23.16 24.02
CA ASP A 621 25.32 -23.19 23.95
C ASP A 621 25.98 -22.16 24.91
N ASP A 622 25.51 -22.10 26.16
CA ASP A 622 26.13 -21.34 27.25
C ASP A 622 27.17 -22.22 27.96
N THR A 623 28.16 -22.67 27.21
CA THR A 623 29.46 -23.05 27.75
C THR A 623 30.56 -22.38 26.92
N LYS A 624 30.65 -21.05 27.04
CA LYS A 624 31.93 -20.38 26.74
C LYS A 624 32.83 -20.49 27.96
N GLU A 625 33.86 -21.29 27.76
CA GLU A 625 35.04 -21.50 28.57
C GLU A 625 35.56 -20.20 29.20
N THR A 626 35.74 -20.22 30.52
CA THR A 626 36.60 -19.28 31.24
C THR A 626 38.06 -19.67 30.98
N PRO A 627 38.93 -18.79 30.44
CA PRO A 627 40.35 -19.09 30.37
C PRO A 627 40.99 -18.88 31.76
N ALA A 628 41.86 -19.82 32.12
CA ALA A 628 42.73 -19.81 33.29
C ALA A 628 43.97 -18.93 33.10
#